data_AF-A0A7X8WAT4-F1
#
_entry.id   AF-A0A7X8WAT4-F1
#
_cell.length_a   1.000
_cell.length_b   1.000
_cell.length_c   1.000
_cell.angle_alpha   90.00
_cell.angle_beta   90.00
_cell.angle_gamma   90.00
#
_symmetry.space_group_name_H-M   'P 1'
#
loop_
_entity.id
_entity.type
_entity.pdbx_description
1 polymer ?
#
loop_
_entity_poly.entity_id
_entity_poly.type
_entity_poly.pdbx_seq_one_letter_code
_entity_poly.pdbx_strand_id
1 'polypeptide(L)'
;MITYGRMDALLIETDDDIEEIRKIINSLGENKALSEENKNILNNLEAYHLYFDKEYQLKVVKGKEEALLSYLNQIIDNQDALYPYQIQICDYFTSAMKPFSYTIHLP
;
A
#
# COMPACT_ATOMS: atom_id res chain seq x y z
N MET A 1 0.38 -23.35 -5.95
CA MET A 1 0.25 -22.93 -4.53
C MET A 1 -0.46 -21.59 -4.49
N ILE A 2 -1.33 -21.36 -3.51
CA ILE A 2 -2.04 -20.08 -3.33
C ILE A 2 -1.72 -19.58 -1.92
N THR A 3 -1.19 -18.36 -1.82
CA THR A 3 -0.93 -17.69 -0.54
C THR A 3 -2.03 -16.66 -0.26
N TYR A 4 -2.60 -16.72 0.93
CA TYR A 4 -3.64 -15.80 1.39
C TYR A 4 -3.06 -14.80 2.37
N GLY A 5 -3.57 -13.57 2.32
CA GLY A 5 -3.07 -12.46 3.11
C GLY A 5 -3.84 -11.20 2.83
N ARG A 6 -3.19 -10.08 3.13
CA ARG A 6 -3.69 -8.73 2.86
C ARG A 6 -2.72 -8.05 1.91
N MET A 7 -3.24 -7.35 0.94
CA MET A 7 -2.52 -6.52 -0.02
C MET A 7 -3.23 -5.18 -0.11
N ASP A 8 -2.52 -4.17 0.29
CA ASP A 8 -2.84 -2.78 0.06
C ASP A 8 -1.73 -2.14 -0.77
N ALA A 9 -2.01 -0.94 -1.26
CA ALA A 9 -1.04 -0.10 -1.92
C ALA A 9 -1.17 1.31 -1.36
N LEU A 10 -0.04 1.87 -0.95
CA LEU A 10 0.09 3.29 -0.66
C LEU A 10 0.81 3.94 -1.84
N LEU A 11 0.11 4.84 -2.55
CA LEU A 11 0.70 5.69 -3.58
C LEU A 11 0.91 7.08 -2.99
N ILE A 12 2.09 7.64 -3.23
CA ILE A 12 2.47 8.98 -2.81
C ILE A 12 3.04 9.70 -4.02
N GLU A 13 2.47 10.85 -4.33
CA GLU A 13 2.93 11.77 -5.35
C GLU A 13 3.51 13.00 -4.66
N THR A 14 4.80 13.25 -4.86
CA THR A 14 5.52 14.37 -4.26
C THR A 14 6.77 14.72 -5.06
N ASP A 15 7.18 15.98 -4.95
CA ASP A 15 8.49 16.47 -5.43
C ASP A 15 9.58 16.37 -4.35
N ASP A 16 9.19 16.03 -3.11
CA ASP A 16 10.10 15.90 -1.97
C ASP A 16 10.87 14.57 -1.96
N ASP A 17 11.96 14.53 -1.17
CA ASP A 17 12.80 13.34 -1.04
C ASP A 17 12.06 12.19 -0.33
N ILE A 18 12.23 10.97 -0.85
CA ILE A 18 11.60 9.75 -0.32
C ILE A 18 11.95 9.46 1.14
N GLU A 19 13.16 9.82 1.59
CA GLU A 19 13.58 9.63 2.98
C GLU A 19 12.82 10.55 3.94
N GLU A 20 12.47 11.77 3.52
CA GLU A 20 11.63 12.66 4.33
C GLU A 20 10.20 12.12 4.46
N ILE A 21 9.65 11.59 3.36
CA ILE A 21 8.34 10.92 3.38
C ILE A 21 8.34 9.72 4.34
N ARG A 22 9.40 8.90 4.30
CA ARG A 22 9.55 7.76 5.24
C ARG A 22 9.59 8.22 6.70
N LYS A 23 10.28 9.32 7.00
CA LYS A 23 10.29 9.89 8.37
C LYS A 23 8.90 10.32 8.82
N ILE A 24 8.09 10.91 7.93
CA ILE A 24 6.71 11.32 8.23
C ILE A 24 5.86 10.09 8.55
N ILE A 25 5.89 9.07 7.69
CA ILE A 25 5.12 7.83 7.89
C ILE A 25 5.51 7.15 9.21
N ASN A 26 6.80 7.04 9.50
CA ASN A 26 7.28 6.46 10.76
C ASN A 26 6.83 7.27 11.97
N SER A 27 6.89 8.60 11.89
CA SER A 27 6.44 9.48 12.98
C SER A 27 4.94 9.33 13.25
N LEU A 28 4.13 9.22 12.20
CA LEU A 28 2.69 8.95 12.31
C LEU A 28 2.42 7.58 12.91
N GLY A 29 3.14 6.54 12.48
CA GLY A 29 3.01 5.17 13.01
C GLY A 29 3.36 5.06 14.50
N GLU A 30 4.26 5.91 14.98
CA GLU A 30 4.64 6.00 16.40
C GLU A 30 3.77 6.99 17.19
N ASN A 31 2.73 7.58 16.59
CA ASN A 31 1.89 8.64 17.18
C ASN A 31 2.70 9.85 17.70
N LYS A 32 3.81 10.18 17.04
CA LYS A 32 4.63 11.36 17.36
C LYS A 32 4.10 12.59 16.64
N ALA A 33 4.18 13.73 17.31
CA ALA A 33 3.89 15.01 16.69
C ALA A 33 4.90 15.30 15.56
N LEU A 34 4.40 15.67 14.38
CA LEU A 34 5.24 16.08 13.26
C LEU A 34 5.89 17.45 13.54
N SER A 35 7.15 17.61 13.13
CA SER A 35 7.80 18.93 13.06
C SER A 35 7.08 19.83 12.05
N GLU A 36 7.26 21.15 12.16
CA GLU A 36 6.69 22.10 11.19
C GLU A 36 7.20 21.85 9.76
N GLU A 37 8.46 21.45 9.61
CA GLU A 37 9.04 21.04 8.33
C GLU A 37 8.30 19.83 7.75
N ASN A 38 8.09 18.79 8.55
CA ASN A 38 7.37 17.59 8.14
C ASN A 38 5.90 17.88 7.79
N LYS A 39 5.26 18.81 8.50
CA LYS A 39 3.89 19.25 8.17
C LYS A 39 3.84 19.97 6.83
N ASN A 40 4.84 20.77 6.51
CA ASN A 40 4.91 21.44 5.21
C ASN A 40 5.07 20.44 4.07
N ILE A 41 5.94 19.44 4.23
CA ILE A 41 6.10 18.34 3.27
C ILE A 41 4.79 17.57 3.11
N LEU A 42 4.14 17.20 4.22
CA LEU A 42 2.83 16.54 4.20
C LEU A 42 1.75 17.38 3.49
N ASN A 43 1.85 18.71 3.57
CA ASN A 43 0.94 19.61 2.88
C ASN A 43 1.18 19.72 1.37
N ASN A 44 2.33 19.29 0.87
CA ASN A 44 2.69 19.38 -0.54
C ASN A 44 2.54 18.05 -1.29
N LEU A 45 2.36 16.93 -0.59
CA LEU A 45 2.13 15.63 -1.21
C LEU A 45 0.64 15.35 -1.48
N GLU A 46 0.38 14.46 -2.44
CA GLU A 46 -0.88 13.74 -2.57
C GLU A 46 -0.66 12.27 -2.19
N ALA A 47 -1.54 11.71 -1.35
CA ALA A 47 -1.48 10.30 -0.99
C ALA A 47 -2.81 9.57 -1.26
N TYR A 48 -2.66 8.31 -1.63
CA TYR A 48 -3.76 7.41 -1.92
C TYR A 48 -3.48 6.06 -1.27
N HIS A 49 -4.40 5.62 -0.43
CA HIS A 49 -4.38 4.28 0.12
C HIS A 49 -5.47 3.44 -0.57
N LEU A 50 -5.05 2.37 -1.25
CA LEU A 50 -5.90 1.42 -1.95
C LEU A 50 -5.88 0.08 -1.24
N TYR A 51 -7.04 -0.47 -0.93
CA TYR A 51 -7.15 -1.78 -0.29
C TYR A 51 -8.47 -2.46 -0.63
N PHE A 52 -8.53 -3.77 -0.49
CA PHE A 52 -9.79 -4.52 -0.57
C PHE A 52 -10.41 -4.67 0.82
N ASP A 53 -11.69 -4.35 0.95
CA ASP A 53 -12.44 -4.62 2.19
C ASP A 53 -12.85 -6.09 2.30
N LYS A 54 -13.48 -6.45 3.42
CA LYS A 54 -14.02 -7.80 3.67
C LYS A 54 -15.09 -8.27 2.66
N GLU A 55 -15.67 -7.35 1.88
CA GLU A 55 -16.65 -7.65 0.83
C GLU A 55 -15.99 -7.74 -0.56
N TYR A 56 -14.65 -7.78 -0.58
CA TYR A 56 -13.82 -7.82 -1.80
C TYR A 56 -14.03 -6.59 -2.70
N GLN A 57 -14.43 -5.47 -2.11
CA GLN A 57 -14.58 -4.21 -2.83
C GLN A 57 -13.30 -3.38 -2.69
N LEU A 58 -12.82 -2.86 -3.82
CA LEU A 58 -11.72 -1.90 -3.82
C LEU A 58 -12.18 -0.60 -3.12
N LYS A 59 -11.43 -0.20 -2.10
CA LYS A 59 -11.56 1.10 -1.44
C LYS A 59 -10.37 1.96 -1.79
N VAL A 60 -10.63 3.25 -1.92
CA VAL A 60 -9.63 4.27 -2.18
C VAL A 60 -9.83 5.38 -1.17
N VAL A 61 -8.81 5.62 -0.35
CA VAL A 61 -8.76 6.77 0.57
C VAL A 61 -7.78 7.77 -0.04
N LYS A 62 -8.30 8.88 -0.54
CA LYS A 62 -7.49 10.02 -1.00
C LYS A 62 -7.37 11.03 0.14
N GLY A 63 -6.16 11.51 0.39
CA GLY A 63 -5.90 12.51 1.42
C GLY A 63 -4.41 12.75 1.59
N LYS A 64 -4.06 13.48 2.64
CA LYS A 64 -2.66 13.65 3.05
C LYS A 64 -2.44 12.74 4.24
N GLU A 65 -2.59 13.29 5.43
CA GLU A 65 -2.50 12.55 6.69
C GLU A 65 -3.52 11.41 6.75
N GLU A 66 -4.73 11.63 6.22
CA GLU A 66 -5.82 10.66 6.29
C GLU A 66 -5.50 9.37 5.52
N ALA A 67 -4.86 9.48 4.35
CA ALA A 67 -4.47 8.33 3.56
C ALA A 67 -3.31 7.56 4.23
N LEU A 68 -2.34 8.26 4.79
CA LEU A 68 -1.22 7.66 5.53
C LEU A 68 -1.71 6.93 6.79
N LEU A 69 -2.57 7.56 7.58
CA LEU A 69 -3.17 6.95 8.77
C LEU A 69 -4.06 5.77 8.39
N SER A 70 -4.84 5.88 7.32
CA SER A 70 -5.64 4.77 6.82
C SER A 70 -4.77 3.56 6.46
N TYR A 71 -3.64 3.78 5.79
CA TYR A 71 -2.68 2.72 5.46
C TYR A 71 -2.08 2.08 6.72
N LEU A 72 -1.63 2.89 7.68
CA LEU A 72 -1.02 2.41 8.93
C LEU A 72 -2.02 1.60 9.79
N ASN A 73 -3.28 2.00 9.82
CA ASN A 73 -4.32 1.35 10.63
C ASN A 73 -4.99 0.17 9.94
N GLN A 74 -4.85 0.02 8.62
CA GLN A 74 -5.56 -0.99 7.83
C GLN A 74 -5.35 -2.43 8.34
N ILE A 75 -4.12 -2.75 8.75
CA ILE A 75 -3.77 -4.08 9.26
C ILE A 75 -4.61 -4.44 10.48
N ILE A 76 -4.98 -3.44 11.29
CA ILE A 76 -5.78 -3.60 12.50
C ILE A 76 -7.28 -3.57 12.17
N ASP A 77 -7.71 -2.64 11.32
CA ASP A 77 -9.13 -2.40 11.03
C ASP A 77 -9.76 -3.45 10.10
N ASN A 78 -8.93 -4.13 9.30
CA ASN A 78 -9.39 -5.07 8.26
C ASN A 78 -8.87 -6.50 8.49
N GLN A 79 -8.75 -6.90 9.76
CA GLN A 79 -8.19 -8.20 10.14
C GLN A 79 -8.91 -9.39 9.50
N ASP A 80 -10.22 -9.29 9.27
CA ASP A 80 -11.02 -10.39 8.73
C ASP A 80 -10.97 -10.49 7.19
N ALA A 81 -10.41 -9.50 6.50
CA ALA A 81 -10.28 -9.52 5.04
C ALA A 81 -9.03 -10.30 4.63
N LEU A 82 -9.16 -11.60 4.38
CA LEU A 82 -8.12 -12.47 3.83
C LEU A 82 -8.44 -12.81 2.37
N TYR A 83 -7.47 -12.60 1.49
CA TYR A 83 -7.62 -12.87 0.06
C TYR A 83 -6.34 -13.46 -0.54
N PRO A 84 -6.45 -14.22 -1.64
CA PRO A 84 -5.30 -14.74 -2.34
C PRO A 84 -4.52 -13.58 -2.96
N TYR A 85 -3.30 -13.32 -2.49
CA TYR A 85 -2.45 -12.24 -3.01
C TYR A 85 -1.27 -12.76 -3.84
N GLN A 86 -0.97 -14.07 -3.74
CA GLN A 86 0.07 -14.70 -4.53
C GLN A 86 -0.41 -16.05 -5.04
N ILE A 87 -0.26 -16.26 -6.35
CA ILE A 87 -0.54 -17.53 -7.02
C ILE A 87 0.74 -17.99 -7.69
N GLN A 88 1.16 -19.21 -7.37
CA GLN A 88 2.28 -19.87 -8.02
C GLN A 88 1.75 -20.85 -9.07
N ILE A 89 2.12 -20.61 -10.32
CA ILE A 89 1.80 -21.45 -11.48
C ILE A 89 3.03 -22.32 -11.79
N CYS A 90 2.83 -23.63 -11.83
CA CYS A 90 3.85 -24.60 -12.19
C CYS A 90 3.46 -25.34 -13.46
N ASP A 91 4.45 -25.71 -14.24
CA ASP A 91 4.30 -26.58 -15.40
C ASP A 91 3.90 -28.00 -14.97
N TYR A 92 2.86 -28.56 -15.59
CA TYR A 92 2.31 -29.86 -15.18
C TYR A 92 3.30 -31.02 -15.34
N PHE A 93 4.14 -31.01 -16.38
CA PHE A 93 5.04 -32.12 -16.69
C PHE A 93 6.35 -32.04 -15.92
N THR A 94 6.83 -30.82 -15.66
CA THR A 94 8.15 -30.59 -15.05
C THR A 94 8.09 -30.13 -13.60
N SER A 95 6.91 -29.77 -13.09
CA SER A 95 6.71 -29.09 -11.81
C SER A 95 7.48 -27.76 -11.65
N ALA A 96 8.11 -27.28 -12.73
CA ALA A 96 8.90 -26.06 -12.70
C ALA A 96 7.98 -24.84 -12.60
N MET A 97 8.34 -23.89 -11.72
CA MET A 97 7.64 -22.61 -11.61
C MET A 97 7.84 -21.81 -12.91
N LYS A 98 6.74 -21.33 -13.50
CA LYS A 98 6.83 -20.44 -14.66
C LYS A 98 6.68 -18.98 -14.22
N PRO A 99 7.62 -18.10 -14.56
CA PRO A 99 7.42 -16.67 -14.35
C PRO A 99 6.27 -16.19 -15.24
N PHE A 100 5.39 -15.37 -14.67
CA PHE A 100 4.39 -14.63 -15.42
C PHE A 100 4.95 -13.24 -15.70
N SER A 101 5.02 -12.85 -16.96
CA SER A 101 5.43 -11.52 -17.39
C SER A 101 4.33 -10.91 -18.21
N TYR A 102 3.97 -9.67 -17.90
CA TYR A 102 3.05 -8.87 -18.68
C TYR A 102 3.67 -7.50 -18.91
N THR A 103 3.34 -6.88 -20.03
CA THR A 103 3.81 -5.54 -20.40
C THR A 103 2.59 -4.62 -20.42
N ILE A 104 2.61 -3.56 -19.61
CA ILE A 104 1.65 -2.47 -19.72
C ILE A 104 2.25 -1.42 -20.64
N HIS A 105 1.51 -1.08 -21.70
CA HIS A 105 1.79 0.11 -22.49
C HIS A 105 0.98 1.27 -21.90
N LEU A 106 1.67 2.26 -21.36
CA LEU A 106 1.05 3.52 -20.97
C LEU A 106 0.94 4.42 -22.22
N PRO A 107 -0.16 5.18 -22.37
CA PRO A 107 -0.36 6.10 -23.49
C PRO A 107 0.63 7.26 -23.49
#